data_AF-A0AAV8WWD0-F1
#
_entry.id   AF-A0AAV8WWD0-F1
#
_cell.length_a   1.000
_cell.length_b   1.000
_cell.length_c   1.000
_cell.angle_alpha   90.00
_cell.angle_beta   90.00
_cell.angle_gamma   90.00
#
_symmetry.space_group_name_H-M   'P 1'
#
loop_
_entity.id
_entity.type
_entity.pdbx_description
1 polymer ?
#
loop_
_entity_poly.entity_id
_entity_poly.type
_entity_poly.pdbx_seq_one_letter_code
_entity_poly.pdbx_strand_id
1 'polypeptide(L)'
;VEGSIISEEAKSWIAQRIAEKSRDEPQWISGDFEESVSTFPKPNYSKYQEMSITDIFKQFVNQRFIEHLVDESRRYALFLNYSDSNITADEIRCFIAILFVSGYNDLPSKRHYWDSNDDMKNYAVSQSMRRDRFLQICRFVHCSDNTKIDPNDKAWKIRPLMNMLKESCAENFEPEEHLSYDESMIKYFGRHGCKQFIRGKPIKFGYKMWCVNTKDGYLVNFELYQEKIQNQIMSMKNYLPVPYYLC
;
A
#
# COMPACT_ATOMS: atom_id res chain seq x y z
N VAL A 1 -16.62 -3.84 15.78
CA VAL A 1 -16.26 -4.07 17.19
C VAL A 1 -14.75 -4.08 17.24
N GLU A 2 -14.20 -3.20 18.09
CA GLU A 2 -12.79 -3.03 18.51
C GLU A 2 -11.67 -3.39 17.53
N GLY A 3 -10.95 -2.35 17.09
CA GLY A 3 -9.74 -2.49 16.31
C GLY A 3 -9.20 -1.15 15.81
N SER A 4 -9.29 -0.09 16.62
CA SER A 4 -8.48 1.09 16.36
C SER A 4 -7.03 0.70 16.62
N ILE A 5 -6.20 0.73 15.58
CA ILE A 5 -4.73 0.55 15.64
C ILE A 5 -4.09 1.81 16.25
N ILE A 6 -4.71 2.35 17.28
CA ILE A 6 -4.25 3.50 18.04
C ILE A 6 -3.89 2.88 19.39
N SER A 7 -2.61 2.89 19.73
CA SER A 7 -2.15 2.47 21.05
C SER A 7 -2.96 3.20 22.12
N GLU A 8 -3.19 2.58 23.27
CA GLU A 8 -3.88 3.28 24.38
C GLU A 8 -3.17 4.57 24.78
N GLU A 9 -1.84 4.63 24.59
CA GLU A 9 -1.04 5.84 24.73
C GLU A 9 -1.46 6.94 23.74
N ALA A 10 -1.66 6.61 22.46
CA ALA A 10 -2.10 7.57 21.45
C ALA A 10 -3.56 8.01 21.66
N LYS A 11 -4.44 7.13 22.16
CA LYS A 11 -5.80 7.52 22.55
C LYS A 11 -5.80 8.46 23.74
N SER A 12 -4.96 8.18 24.74
CA SER A 12 -4.77 9.02 25.91
C SER A 12 -4.23 10.40 25.52
N TRP A 13 -3.21 10.45 24.64
CA TRP A 13 -2.65 11.70 24.11
C TRP A 13 -3.68 12.54 23.34
N ILE A 14 -4.50 11.92 22.49
CA ILE A 14 -5.59 12.60 21.76
C ILE A 14 -6.65 13.12 22.75
N ALA A 15 -7.07 12.31 23.71
CA ALA A 15 -8.04 12.72 24.72
C ALA A 15 -7.53 13.88 25.58
N GLN A 16 -6.24 13.86 25.93
CA GLN A 16 -5.56 14.92 26.67
C GLN A 16 -5.51 16.21 25.84
N ARG A 17 -5.20 16.14 24.54
CA ARG A 17 -5.21 17.31 23.63
C ARG A 17 -6.61 17.87 23.36
N ILE A 18 -7.64 17.01 23.34
CA ILE A 18 -9.04 17.44 23.23
C ILE A 18 -9.49 18.10 24.54
N ALA A 19 -9.05 17.60 25.69
CA ALA A 19 -9.33 18.19 27.00
C ALA A 19 -8.54 19.49 27.26
N GLU A 20 -7.31 19.58 26.73
CA GLU A 20 -6.44 20.78 26.77
C GLU A 20 -6.87 21.87 25.80
N LYS A 21 -7.84 21.62 24.90
CA LYS A 21 -8.57 22.70 24.24
C LYS A 21 -9.44 23.42 25.28
N SER A 22 -8.81 24.15 26.20
CA SER A 22 -9.42 25.36 26.74
C SER A 22 -9.82 26.18 25.51
N ARG A 23 -11.11 26.47 25.42
CA ARG A 23 -11.63 27.43 24.46
C ARG A 23 -11.24 28.81 24.96
N ASP A 24 -9.95 29.11 25.00
CA ASP A 24 -9.57 30.51 24.93
C ASP A 24 -10.08 30.99 23.57
N GLU A 25 -11.06 31.90 23.59
CA GLU A 25 -11.56 32.49 22.36
C GLU A 25 -10.35 33.04 21.60
N PRO A 26 -10.16 32.63 20.34
CA PRO A 26 -9.00 33.08 19.58
C PRO A 26 -9.03 34.61 19.53
N GLN A 27 -8.03 35.23 20.18
CA GLN A 27 -7.88 36.66 20.12
C GLN A 27 -7.39 37.02 18.73
N TRP A 28 -8.23 37.73 17.98
CA TRP A 28 -7.87 38.30 16.71
C TRP A 28 -6.83 39.38 16.93
N ILE A 29 -5.61 39.12 16.49
CA ILE A 29 -4.52 40.09 16.49
C ILE A 29 -4.58 40.79 15.13
N SER A 30 -4.70 42.12 15.15
CA SER A 30 -4.56 42.94 13.95
C SER A 30 -3.08 43.17 13.66
N GLY A 31 -2.61 42.80 12.48
CA GLY A 31 -1.23 42.99 12.06
C GLY A 31 -0.89 42.09 10.88
N ASP A 32 0.29 42.28 10.31
CA ASP A 32 0.84 41.31 9.38
C ASP A 32 1.22 40.04 10.16
N PHE A 33 1.14 38.87 9.51
CA PHE A 33 1.64 37.64 10.11
C PHE A 33 3.14 37.80 10.39
N GLU A 34 3.52 37.83 11.67
CA GLU A 34 4.91 37.62 12.04
C GLU A 34 5.24 36.15 11.78
N GLU A 35 6.01 35.88 10.71
CA GLU A 35 6.54 34.55 10.46
C GLU A 35 7.43 34.16 11.65
N SER A 36 6.92 33.35 12.57
CA SER A 36 7.79 32.59 13.45
C SER A 36 8.54 31.60 12.57
N VAL A 37 9.77 31.94 12.18
CA VAL A 37 10.63 31.11 11.32
C VAL A 37 11.14 29.90 12.13
N SER A 38 10.23 29.03 12.56
CA SER A 38 10.57 27.69 13.01
C SER A 38 10.87 26.88 11.76
N THR A 39 12.16 26.75 11.40
CA THR A 39 12.57 25.92 10.27
C THR A 39 12.19 24.46 10.55
N PHE A 40 11.42 23.85 9.65
CA PHE A 40 11.10 22.43 9.74
C PHE A 40 12.40 21.60 9.69
N PRO A 41 12.56 20.57 10.54
CA PRO A 41 13.78 19.77 10.55
C PRO A 41 13.99 19.09 9.19
N LYS A 42 15.22 19.11 8.68
CA LYS A 42 15.53 18.42 7.43
C LYS A 42 15.36 16.90 7.61
N PRO A 43 14.71 16.21 6.65
CA PRO A 43 14.56 14.76 6.74
C PRO A 43 15.93 14.07 6.68
N ASN A 44 16.11 12.99 7.45
CA ASN A 44 17.37 12.26 7.53
C ASN A 44 17.25 10.83 7.00
N TYR A 45 17.44 10.67 5.70
CA TYR A 45 17.42 9.36 5.03
C TYR A 45 18.79 8.64 5.02
N SER A 46 19.76 9.05 5.85
CA SER A 46 21.12 8.48 5.86
C SER A 46 21.14 6.96 6.10
N LYS A 47 20.19 6.43 6.88
CA LYS A 47 20.05 4.98 7.15
C LYS A 47 19.89 4.11 5.89
N TYR A 48 19.46 4.70 4.77
CA TYR A 48 19.27 3.98 3.50
C TYR A 48 20.44 4.10 2.52
N GLN A 49 21.41 4.98 2.77
CA GLN A 49 22.51 5.25 1.83
C GLN A 49 23.43 4.04 1.62
N GLU A 50 23.58 3.21 2.66
CA GLU A 50 24.40 2.00 2.63
C GLU A 50 23.62 0.74 2.25
N MET A 51 22.30 0.84 2.05
CA MET A 51 21.47 -0.30 1.71
C MET A 51 21.51 -0.60 0.21
N SER A 52 21.51 -1.89 -0.14
CA SER A 52 21.28 -2.27 -1.53
C SER A 52 19.84 -1.97 -1.95
N ILE A 53 19.59 -1.82 -3.24
CA ILE A 53 18.22 -1.63 -3.79
C ILE A 53 17.29 -2.77 -3.32
N THR A 54 17.82 -3.99 -3.23
CA THR A 54 17.07 -5.15 -2.73
C THR A 54 16.73 -5.03 -1.25
N ASP A 55 17.62 -4.47 -0.43
CA ASP A 55 17.37 -4.30 1.00
C ASP A 55 16.39 -3.16 1.28
N ILE A 56 16.43 -2.10 0.47
CA ILE A 56 15.39 -1.05 0.46
C ILE A 56 14.03 -1.66 0.10
N PHE A 57 13.97 -2.47 -0.96
CA PHE A 57 12.73 -3.15 -1.36
C PHE A 57 12.16 -4.05 -0.25
N LYS A 58 13.03 -4.78 0.45
CA LYS A 58 12.65 -5.64 1.59
C LYS A 58 12.11 -4.87 2.79
N GLN A 59 12.31 -3.55 2.88
CA GLN A 59 11.64 -2.75 3.93
C GLN A 59 10.12 -2.71 3.74
N PHE A 60 9.64 -2.80 2.50
CA PHE A 60 8.22 -2.80 2.15
C PHE A 60 7.65 -4.22 1.97
N VAL A 61 8.43 -5.10 1.36
CA VAL A 61 8.07 -6.51 1.11
C VAL A 61 8.90 -7.39 2.03
N ASN A 62 8.70 -7.21 3.33
CA ASN A 62 9.44 -7.88 4.39
C ASN A 62 9.01 -9.34 4.58
N GLN A 63 9.65 -10.05 5.51
CA GLN A 63 9.35 -11.45 5.82
C GLN A 63 7.86 -11.64 6.19
N ARG A 64 7.31 -10.77 7.04
CA ARG A 64 5.90 -10.82 7.49
C ARG A 64 4.94 -10.70 6.30
N PHE A 65 5.22 -9.81 5.35
CA PHE A 65 4.43 -9.67 4.13
C PHE A 65 4.44 -10.96 3.29
N ILE A 66 5.62 -11.56 3.11
CA ILE A 66 5.80 -12.79 2.33
C ILE A 66 5.09 -13.98 3.01
N GLU A 67 5.28 -14.16 4.32
CA GLU A 67 4.65 -15.24 5.09
C GLU A 67 3.13 -15.13 5.06
N HIS A 68 2.59 -13.92 5.20
CA HIS A 68 1.15 -13.69 5.10
C HIS A 68 0.61 -14.14 3.74
N LEU A 69 1.29 -13.80 2.64
CA LEU A 69 0.93 -14.28 1.30
C LEU A 69 1.00 -15.81 1.19
N VAL A 70 2.04 -16.44 1.75
CA VAL A 70 2.18 -17.90 1.74
C VAL A 70 0.99 -18.56 2.45
N ASP A 71 0.69 -18.12 3.66
CA ASP A 71 -0.35 -18.71 4.50
C ASP A 71 -1.73 -18.55 3.88
N GLU A 72 -2.08 -17.34 3.43
CA GLU A 72 -3.38 -17.09 2.78
C GLU A 72 -3.51 -17.81 1.45
N SER A 73 -2.43 -17.92 0.66
CA SER A 73 -2.46 -18.64 -0.61
C SER A 73 -2.59 -20.15 -0.41
N ARG A 74 -1.92 -20.72 0.59
CA ARG A 74 -2.07 -22.14 0.97
C ARG A 74 -3.48 -22.43 1.47
N ARG A 75 -4.03 -21.56 2.32
CA ARG A 75 -5.42 -21.66 2.81
C ARG A 75 -6.41 -21.61 1.65
N TYR A 76 -6.20 -20.72 0.69
CA TYR A 76 -7.05 -20.63 -0.49
C TYR A 76 -6.93 -21.86 -1.41
N ALA A 77 -5.73 -22.41 -1.57
CA ALA A 77 -5.56 -23.66 -2.31
C ALA A 77 -6.35 -24.82 -1.67
N LEU A 78 -6.31 -24.95 -0.34
CA LEU A 78 -7.13 -25.92 0.40
C LEU A 78 -8.63 -25.68 0.20
N PHE A 79 -9.07 -24.42 0.23
CA PHE A 79 -10.46 -24.05 -0.06
C PHE A 79 -10.91 -24.49 -1.46
N LEU A 80 -10.00 -24.53 -2.43
CA LEU A 80 -10.24 -25.04 -3.78
C LEU A 80 -10.09 -26.58 -3.89
N ASN A 81 -10.02 -27.29 -2.76
CA ASN A 81 -9.76 -28.73 -2.67
C ASN A 81 -8.42 -29.17 -3.28
N TYR A 82 -7.41 -28.30 -3.24
CA TYR A 82 -6.04 -28.64 -3.61
C TYR A 82 -5.25 -29.00 -2.34
N SER A 83 -5.06 -30.30 -2.12
CA SER A 83 -4.57 -30.86 -0.85
C SER A 83 -3.19 -30.37 -0.42
N ASP A 84 -2.30 -30.08 -1.37
CA ASP A 84 -0.98 -29.57 -1.05
C ASP A 84 -0.40 -28.68 -2.15
N SER A 85 -0.59 -27.37 -1.99
CA SER A 85 -0.02 -26.38 -2.92
C SER A 85 1.51 -26.28 -2.86
N ASN A 86 2.13 -26.75 -1.77
CA ASN A 86 3.58 -26.64 -1.50
C ASN A 86 4.16 -25.23 -1.75
N ILE A 87 3.36 -24.16 -1.69
CA ILE A 87 3.84 -22.79 -1.96
C ILE A 87 4.81 -22.39 -0.86
N THR A 88 6.04 -22.00 -1.18
CA THR A 88 7.04 -21.55 -0.20
C THR A 88 7.25 -20.03 -0.23
N ALA A 89 7.89 -19.49 0.81
CA ALA A 89 8.26 -18.07 0.85
C ALA A 89 9.18 -17.68 -0.32
N ASP A 90 10.13 -18.55 -0.68
CA ASP A 90 11.04 -18.29 -1.79
C ASP A 90 10.33 -18.31 -3.15
N GLU A 91 9.33 -19.18 -3.32
CA GLU A 91 8.48 -19.14 -4.50
C GLU A 91 7.64 -17.87 -4.58
N ILE A 92 7.09 -17.37 -3.47
CA ILE A 92 6.38 -16.08 -3.46
C ILE A 92 7.33 -14.92 -3.78
N ARG A 93 8.56 -14.92 -3.26
CA ARG A 93 9.59 -13.92 -3.63
C ARG A 93 9.91 -13.97 -5.11
N CYS A 94 10.19 -15.16 -5.64
CA CYS A 94 10.46 -15.35 -7.05
C CYS A 94 9.27 -14.95 -7.93
N PHE A 95 8.05 -15.27 -7.49
CA PHE A 95 6.81 -14.88 -8.16
C PHE A 95 6.67 -13.35 -8.23
N ILE A 96 6.89 -12.65 -7.12
CA ILE A 96 6.88 -11.17 -7.08
C ILE A 96 7.98 -10.61 -7.97
N ALA A 97 9.19 -11.17 -7.96
CA ALA A 97 10.28 -10.74 -8.83
C ALA A 97 9.93 -10.88 -10.33
N ILE A 98 9.27 -11.98 -10.72
CA ILE A 98 8.77 -12.15 -12.10
C ILE A 98 7.72 -11.09 -12.44
N LEU A 99 6.82 -10.75 -11.51
CA LEU A 99 5.86 -9.66 -11.72
C LEU A 99 6.57 -8.31 -11.93
N PHE A 100 7.63 -8.02 -11.19
CA PHE A 100 8.46 -6.83 -11.42
C PHE A 100 9.08 -6.81 -12.82
N VAL A 101 9.67 -7.93 -13.26
CA VAL A 101 10.20 -8.05 -14.63
C VAL A 101 9.10 -7.78 -15.66
N SER A 102 7.92 -8.34 -15.45
CA SER A 102 6.80 -8.14 -16.38
C SER A 102 6.27 -6.70 -16.44
N GLY A 103 6.57 -5.88 -15.42
CA GLY A 103 6.16 -4.48 -15.39
C GLY A 103 6.91 -3.59 -16.38
N TYR A 104 8.18 -3.89 -16.66
CA TYR A 104 9.01 -3.14 -17.62
C TYR A 104 9.33 -3.92 -18.91
N ASN A 105 9.19 -5.23 -18.90
CA ASN A 105 9.31 -6.10 -20.08
C ASN A 105 7.93 -6.66 -20.42
N ASP A 106 7.06 -5.84 -21.02
CA ASP A 106 5.69 -6.25 -21.35
C ASP A 106 5.68 -7.14 -22.61
N LEU A 107 5.03 -8.30 -22.50
CA LEU A 107 4.89 -9.27 -23.60
C LEU A 107 3.39 -9.51 -23.85
N PRO A 108 2.98 -9.88 -25.09
CA PRO A 108 1.57 -10.08 -25.43
C PRO A 108 0.82 -11.10 -24.54
N SER A 109 1.56 -12.01 -23.91
CA SER A 109 1.06 -12.97 -22.95
C SER A 109 2.12 -13.27 -21.91
N LYS A 110 1.72 -13.40 -20.65
CA LYS A 110 2.60 -13.87 -19.58
C LYS A 110 3.23 -15.23 -19.85
N ARG A 111 2.67 -16.05 -20.76
CA ARG A 111 3.28 -17.34 -21.12
C ARG A 111 4.55 -17.19 -21.96
N HIS A 112 4.69 -16.07 -22.68
CA HIS A 112 5.79 -15.85 -23.62
C HIS A 112 7.15 -15.67 -22.93
N TYR A 113 7.21 -15.32 -21.63
CA TYR A 113 8.48 -15.34 -20.90
C TYR A 113 9.16 -16.73 -20.90
N TRP A 114 8.38 -17.80 -21.12
CA TRP A 114 8.83 -19.19 -21.20
C TRP A 114 8.75 -19.75 -22.63
N ASP A 115 8.73 -18.90 -23.65
CA ASP A 115 8.76 -19.36 -25.04
C ASP A 115 10.06 -20.14 -25.33
N SER A 116 10.02 -20.97 -26.38
CA SER A 116 11.20 -21.64 -26.93
C SER A 116 11.96 -20.74 -27.89
N ASN A 117 11.27 -19.78 -28.54
CA ASN A 117 11.87 -18.82 -29.46
C ASN A 117 12.58 -17.69 -28.71
N ASP A 118 13.74 -17.27 -29.22
CA ASP A 118 14.62 -16.29 -28.56
C ASP A 118 14.07 -14.84 -28.57
N ASP A 119 13.09 -14.53 -29.42
CA ASP A 119 12.51 -13.19 -29.54
C ASP A 119 11.62 -12.80 -28.35
N MET A 120 10.97 -13.77 -27.71
CA MET A 120 10.11 -13.54 -26.55
C MET A 120 10.61 -14.16 -25.25
N LYS A 121 11.44 -15.20 -25.35
CA LYS A 121 11.95 -15.90 -24.17
C LYS A 121 12.74 -14.98 -23.26
N ASN A 122 12.40 -14.98 -21.98
CA ASN A 122 13.16 -14.26 -20.97
C ASN A 122 13.98 -15.27 -20.15
N TYR A 123 15.29 -15.26 -20.30
CA TYR A 123 16.19 -16.20 -19.62
C TYR A 123 16.13 -16.09 -18.10
N ALA A 124 16.08 -14.87 -17.55
CA ALA A 124 15.99 -14.66 -16.11
C ALA A 124 14.69 -15.25 -15.53
N VAL A 125 13.55 -15.02 -16.19
CA VAL A 125 12.24 -15.55 -15.75
C VAL A 125 12.18 -17.08 -15.91
N SER A 126 12.54 -17.57 -17.10
CA SER A 126 12.40 -19.00 -17.44
C SER A 126 13.31 -19.92 -16.64
N GLN A 127 14.49 -19.44 -16.22
CA GLN A 127 15.40 -20.18 -15.35
C GLN A 127 15.02 -20.11 -13.87
N SER A 128 14.33 -19.04 -13.43
CA SER A 128 14.01 -18.84 -12.01
C SER A 128 12.80 -19.67 -11.55
N MET A 129 11.78 -19.83 -12.38
CA MET A 129 10.58 -20.61 -12.05
C MET A 129 10.01 -21.25 -13.31
N ARG A 130 9.50 -22.48 -13.22
CA ARG A 130 8.81 -23.13 -14.35
C ARG A 130 7.48 -22.44 -14.66
N ARG A 131 7.12 -22.31 -15.94
CA ARG A 131 5.87 -21.70 -16.42
C ARG A 131 4.64 -22.21 -15.68
N ASP A 132 4.47 -23.52 -15.61
CA ASP A 132 3.27 -24.12 -15.05
C ASP A 132 3.20 -23.92 -13.53
N ARG A 133 4.35 -23.81 -12.85
CA ARG A 133 4.42 -23.44 -11.43
C ARG A 133 4.03 -21.98 -11.22
N PHE A 134 4.53 -21.06 -12.04
CA PHE A 134 4.11 -19.65 -11.99
C PHE A 134 2.59 -19.50 -12.22
N LEU A 135 2.04 -20.20 -13.22
CA LEU A 135 0.61 -20.20 -13.50
C LEU A 135 -0.22 -20.84 -12.37
N GLN A 136 0.31 -21.87 -11.72
CA GLN A 136 -0.30 -22.47 -10.54
C GLN A 136 -0.35 -21.47 -9.38
N ILE A 137 0.76 -20.78 -9.08
CA ILE A 137 0.81 -19.73 -8.06
C ILE A 137 -0.18 -18.62 -8.39
N CYS A 138 -0.27 -18.16 -9.66
CA CYS A 138 -1.30 -17.18 -10.07
C CYS A 138 -2.74 -17.60 -9.69
N ARG A 139 -3.05 -18.90 -9.66
CA ARG A 139 -4.39 -19.39 -9.30
C ARG A 139 -4.64 -19.35 -7.80
N PHE A 140 -3.59 -19.44 -6.99
CA PHE A 140 -3.68 -19.60 -5.55
C PHE A 140 -3.35 -18.34 -4.76
N VAL A 141 -2.62 -17.37 -5.35
CA VAL A 141 -2.24 -16.14 -4.67
C VAL A 141 -3.46 -15.48 -4.03
N HIS A 142 -3.39 -15.34 -2.72
CA HIS A 142 -4.45 -14.79 -1.90
C HIS A 142 -3.89 -13.95 -0.76
N CYS A 143 -4.72 -13.05 -0.23
CA CYS A 143 -4.27 -12.00 0.67
C CYS A 143 -5.09 -11.93 1.96
N SER A 144 -6.19 -12.69 2.08
CA SER A 144 -7.07 -12.69 3.24
C SER A 144 -7.89 -13.98 3.31
N ASP A 145 -8.30 -14.40 4.50
CA ASP A 145 -9.09 -15.61 4.71
C ASP A 145 -10.53 -15.41 4.21
N ASN A 146 -10.97 -16.24 3.26
CA ASN A 146 -12.33 -16.14 2.70
C ASN A 146 -13.45 -16.44 3.71
N THR A 147 -13.14 -16.97 4.89
CA THR A 147 -14.11 -17.15 5.98
C THR A 147 -14.33 -15.87 6.79
N LYS A 148 -13.44 -14.88 6.68
CA LYS A 148 -13.44 -13.64 7.46
C LYS A 148 -13.89 -12.44 6.62
N ILE A 149 -15.05 -12.58 5.97
CA ILE A 149 -15.62 -11.55 5.11
C ILE A 149 -16.03 -10.34 5.96
N ASP A 150 -15.57 -9.15 5.58
CA ASP A 150 -16.12 -7.89 6.10
C ASP A 150 -17.09 -7.29 5.07
N PRO A 151 -18.42 -7.31 5.33
CA PRO A 151 -19.40 -6.72 4.42
C PRO A 151 -19.30 -5.19 4.33
N ASN A 152 -18.57 -4.55 5.25
CA ASN A 152 -18.45 -3.09 5.29
C ASN A 152 -17.26 -2.55 4.50
N ASP A 153 -16.23 -3.37 4.25
CA ASP A 153 -15.02 -3.03 3.49
C ASP A 153 -15.02 -3.76 2.15
N LYS A 154 -15.32 -3.07 1.05
CA LYS A 154 -15.26 -3.66 -0.31
C LYS A 154 -13.83 -4.08 -0.70
N ALA A 155 -12.79 -3.62 0.01
CA ALA A 155 -11.40 -3.99 -0.20
C ALA A 155 -10.88 -5.10 0.74
N TRP A 156 -11.76 -5.73 1.54
CA TRP A 156 -11.37 -6.65 2.62
C TRP A 156 -10.39 -7.75 2.19
N LYS A 157 -10.46 -8.19 0.92
CA LYS A 157 -9.56 -9.21 0.36
C LYS A 157 -8.10 -8.77 0.32
N ILE A 158 -7.83 -7.49 0.04
CA ILE A 158 -6.48 -6.94 -0.07
C ILE A 158 -6.08 -6.09 1.15
N ARG A 159 -7.04 -5.82 2.04
CA ARG A 159 -6.86 -4.98 3.24
C ARG A 159 -5.63 -5.39 4.09
N PRO A 160 -5.36 -6.68 4.37
CA PRO A 160 -4.19 -7.05 5.15
C PRO A 160 -2.88 -6.57 4.51
N LEU A 161 -2.70 -6.77 3.20
CA LEU A 161 -1.50 -6.31 2.50
C LEU A 161 -1.42 -4.78 2.42
N MET A 162 -2.55 -4.11 2.20
CA MET A 162 -2.58 -2.64 2.20
C MET A 162 -2.10 -2.11 3.56
N ASN A 163 -2.58 -2.68 4.67
CA ASN A 163 -2.19 -2.23 6.00
C ASN A 163 -0.70 -2.50 6.26
N MET A 164 -0.18 -3.68 5.90
CA MET A 164 1.25 -3.97 6.02
C MET A 164 2.11 -3.00 5.20
N LEU A 165 1.71 -2.67 3.98
CA LEU A 165 2.42 -1.70 3.15
C LEU A 165 2.36 -0.28 3.74
N LYS A 166 1.23 0.13 4.33
CA LYS A 166 1.11 1.42 5.01
C LYS A 166 2.00 1.50 6.24
N GLU A 167 2.04 0.45 7.04
CA GLU A 167 2.95 0.32 8.19
C GLU A 167 4.39 0.54 7.72
N SER A 168 4.83 -0.19 6.69
CA SER A 168 6.15 0.00 6.11
C SER A 168 6.37 1.40 5.53
N CYS A 169 5.39 2.00 4.86
CA CYS A 169 5.52 3.37 4.35
C CYS A 169 5.70 4.39 5.49
N ALA A 170 4.97 4.23 6.59
CA ALA A 170 5.06 5.11 7.74
C ALA A 170 6.38 4.92 8.52
N GLU A 171 6.80 3.68 8.75
CA GLU A 171 8.06 3.35 9.44
C GLU A 171 9.30 3.86 8.69
N ASN A 172 9.23 3.87 7.36
CA ASN A 172 10.35 4.26 6.51
C ASN A 172 10.35 5.75 6.13
N PHE A 173 9.30 6.49 6.49
CA PHE A 173 9.17 7.92 6.22
C PHE A 173 9.93 8.76 7.25
N GLU A 174 10.69 9.74 6.77
CA GLU A 174 11.24 10.79 7.61
C GLU A 174 10.37 12.04 7.46
N PRO A 175 9.87 12.66 8.55
CA PRO A 175 8.99 13.81 8.45
C PRO A 175 9.54 14.93 7.57
N GLU A 176 8.68 15.47 6.71
CA GLU A 176 8.98 16.55 5.76
C GLU A 176 7.88 17.62 5.80
N GLU A 177 8.27 18.87 5.52
CA GLU A 177 7.37 20.03 5.57
C GLU A 177 6.32 20.01 4.46
N HIS A 178 6.71 19.62 3.25
CA HIS A 178 5.88 19.74 2.06
C HIS A 178 5.37 18.37 1.62
N LEU A 179 4.08 18.13 1.90
CA LEU A 179 3.36 16.94 1.47
C LEU A 179 2.27 17.31 0.47
N SER A 180 2.10 16.44 -0.53
CA SER A 180 1.04 16.53 -1.53
C SER A 180 -0.04 15.49 -1.23
N TYR A 181 -1.30 15.91 -1.23
CA TYR A 181 -2.46 15.02 -1.16
C TYR A 181 -3.20 15.05 -2.49
N ASP A 182 -3.17 13.93 -3.21
CA ASP A 182 -3.82 13.81 -4.51
C ASP A 182 -4.28 12.37 -4.78
N GLU A 183 -4.82 12.15 -5.96
CA GLU A 183 -5.51 10.93 -6.35
C GLU A 183 -4.70 10.20 -7.42
N SER A 184 -4.37 8.93 -7.14
CA SER A 184 -3.77 8.04 -8.12
C SER A 184 -4.80 7.08 -8.71
N MET A 185 -4.66 6.76 -9.99
CA MET A 185 -5.55 5.87 -10.73
C MET A 185 -4.83 4.57 -11.13
N ILE A 186 -5.31 3.44 -10.65
CA ILE A 186 -4.84 2.11 -11.06
C ILE A 186 -5.76 1.57 -12.15
N LYS A 187 -5.24 1.42 -13.36
CA LYS A 187 -5.97 0.95 -14.54
C LYS A 187 -6.60 -0.44 -14.28
N TYR A 188 -7.91 -0.53 -14.44
CA TYR A 188 -8.64 -1.80 -14.30
C TYR A 188 -9.95 -1.78 -15.09
N PHE A 189 -10.15 -2.79 -15.95
CA PHE A 189 -11.33 -2.88 -16.81
C PHE A 189 -12.37 -3.90 -16.35
N GLY A 190 -12.03 -4.75 -15.36
CA GLY A 190 -12.92 -5.81 -14.89
C GLY A 190 -14.12 -5.29 -14.10
N ARG A 191 -14.94 -6.22 -13.58
CA ARG A 191 -16.12 -5.89 -12.77
C ARG A 191 -15.73 -5.88 -11.29
N HIS A 192 -15.80 -4.72 -10.64
CA HIS A 192 -15.61 -4.58 -9.19
C HIS A 192 -16.35 -3.34 -8.69
N GLY A 193 -16.95 -3.40 -7.50
CA GLY A 193 -17.73 -2.31 -6.90
C GLY A 193 -16.92 -1.12 -6.36
N CYS A 194 -15.60 -1.11 -6.57
CA CYS A 194 -14.71 0.03 -6.27
C CYS A 194 -14.17 0.69 -7.54
N LYS A 195 -14.48 0.14 -8.72
CA LYS A 195 -14.00 0.69 -9.98
C LYS A 195 -14.69 2.02 -10.25
N GLN A 196 -13.88 3.06 -10.44
CA GLN A 196 -14.33 4.41 -10.75
C GLN A 196 -14.16 4.70 -12.25
N PHE A 197 -15.01 5.59 -12.76
CA PHE A 197 -14.84 6.22 -14.06
C PHE A 197 -14.63 7.73 -13.86
N ILE A 198 -13.46 8.24 -14.28
CA ILE A 198 -13.14 9.66 -14.15
C ILE A 198 -12.92 10.23 -15.56
N ARG A 199 -13.83 11.11 -15.98
CA ARG A 199 -13.73 11.80 -17.27
C ARG A 199 -12.53 12.76 -17.25
N GLY A 200 -11.76 12.78 -18.32
CA GLY A 200 -10.63 13.71 -18.50
C GLY A 200 -9.27 13.22 -17.97
N LYS A 201 -9.22 12.13 -17.17
CA LYS A 201 -7.94 11.52 -16.77
C LYS A 201 -7.41 10.58 -17.88
N PRO A 202 -6.08 10.43 -18.04
CA PRO A 202 -5.49 9.47 -18.99
C PRO A 202 -5.98 8.03 -18.74
N ILE A 203 -6.06 7.63 -17.47
CA ILE A 203 -6.67 6.37 -17.02
C ILE A 203 -8.11 6.66 -16.61
N LYS A 204 -9.03 6.45 -17.55
CA LYS A 204 -10.46 6.74 -17.33
C LYS A 204 -11.16 5.71 -16.44
N PHE A 205 -10.75 4.45 -16.50
CA PHE A 205 -11.37 3.34 -15.76
C PHE A 205 -10.34 2.66 -14.86
N GLY A 206 -10.64 2.59 -13.56
CA GLY A 206 -9.69 2.01 -12.62
C GLY A 206 -10.10 2.12 -11.17
N TYR A 207 -9.21 1.70 -10.28
CA TYR A 207 -9.32 1.97 -8.86
C TYR A 207 -8.75 3.36 -8.57
N LYS A 208 -9.56 4.20 -7.91
CA LYS A 208 -9.10 5.49 -7.39
C LYS A 208 -8.49 5.27 -6.01
N MET A 209 -7.27 5.76 -5.81
CA MET A 209 -6.58 5.77 -4.53
C MET A 209 -6.29 7.19 -4.12
N TRP A 210 -6.55 7.52 -2.86
CA TRP A 210 -6.03 8.73 -2.25
C TRP A 210 -4.60 8.46 -1.80
N CYS A 211 -3.68 9.37 -2.08
CA CYS A 211 -2.26 9.23 -1.79
C CYS A 211 -1.74 10.50 -1.12
N VAL A 212 -0.92 10.31 -0.08
CA VAL A 212 -0.10 11.38 0.50
C VAL A 212 1.33 11.09 0.09
N ASN A 213 1.96 12.05 -0.59
CA ASN A 213 3.32 11.91 -1.11
C ASN A 213 4.22 13.07 -0.67
N THR A 214 5.52 12.82 -0.56
CA THR A 214 6.51 13.89 -0.45
C THR A 214 6.73 14.57 -1.80
N LYS A 215 7.40 15.72 -1.80
CA LYS A 215 7.81 16.43 -3.02
C LYS A 215 8.63 15.56 -3.99
N ASP A 216 9.41 14.63 -3.45
CA ASP A 216 10.30 13.74 -4.21
C ASP A 216 9.58 12.44 -4.63
N GLY A 217 8.28 12.31 -4.34
CA GLY A 217 7.42 11.23 -4.80
C GLY A 217 7.30 10.04 -3.84
N TYR A 218 7.91 10.09 -2.65
CA TYR A 218 7.75 9.02 -1.65
C TYR A 218 6.30 8.92 -1.19
N LEU A 219 5.72 7.71 -1.18
CA LEU A 219 4.35 7.49 -0.73
C LEU A 219 4.31 7.31 0.78
N VAL A 220 3.75 8.28 1.50
CA VAL A 220 3.64 8.27 2.96
C VAL A 220 2.46 7.42 3.41
N ASN A 221 1.30 7.60 2.77
CA ASN A 221 0.08 6.85 3.08
C ASN A 221 -0.85 6.82 1.87
N PHE A 222 -1.77 5.87 1.85
CA PHE A 222 -2.78 5.76 0.80
C PHE A 222 -4.07 5.13 1.30
N GLU A 223 -5.18 5.29 0.58
CA GLU A 223 -6.44 4.59 0.85
C GLU A 223 -7.23 4.36 -0.43
N LEU A 224 -7.86 3.19 -0.54
CA LEU A 224 -8.73 2.89 -1.67
C LEU A 224 -10.06 3.65 -1.52
N TYR A 225 -10.50 4.30 -2.59
CA TYR A 225 -11.83 4.88 -2.63
C TYR A 225 -12.92 3.80 -2.73
N GLN A 226 -13.91 3.84 -1.84
CA GLN A 226 -14.95 2.79 -1.73
C GLN A 226 -16.40 3.32 -1.74
N GLU A 227 -16.61 4.57 -2.16
CA GLU A 227 -17.92 5.24 -2.27
C GLU A 227 -18.66 5.52 -0.94
N LYS A 228 -18.23 4.96 0.21
CA LYS A 228 -18.79 5.30 1.54
C LYS A 228 -18.15 6.58 2.09
N ILE A 229 -18.84 7.70 1.91
CA ILE A 229 -18.36 9.07 2.18
C ILE A 229 -18.12 9.38 3.67
N GLN A 230 -18.79 8.71 4.63
CA GLN A 230 -18.81 9.20 6.01
C GLN A 230 -17.56 8.89 6.87
N ASN A 231 -16.78 7.83 6.55
CA ASN A 231 -15.70 7.36 7.44
C ASN A 231 -14.27 7.47 6.86
N GLN A 232 -14.10 7.78 5.57
CA GLN A 232 -12.77 7.79 4.94
C GLN A 232 -11.93 9.03 5.32
N ILE A 233 -12.57 10.19 5.51
CA ILE A 233 -11.90 11.43 5.94
C ILE A 233 -11.36 11.29 7.38
N MET A 234 -12.08 10.58 8.25
CA MET A 234 -11.66 10.32 9.63
C MET A 234 -10.50 9.33 9.70
N SER A 235 -10.49 8.31 8.82
CA SER A 235 -9.44 7.28 8.82
C SER A 235 -8.05 7.81 8.48
N MET A 236 -7.91 8.84 7.63
CA MET A 236 -6.59 9.31 7.18
C MET A 236 -5.98 10.38 8.09
N LYS A 237 -6.80 11.21 8.73
CA LYS A 237 -6.35 12.19 9.73
C LYS A 237 -5.74 11.53 10.97
N ASN A 238 -6.12 10.29 11.26
CA ASN A 238 -5.67 9.55 12.46
C ASN A 238 -4.31 8.85 12.30
N TYR A 239 -3.71 8.81 11.09
CA TYR A 239 -2.39 8.20 10.84
C TYR A 239 -1.29 9.22 10.52
N LEU A 240 -1.60 10.52 10.56
CA LEU A 240 -0.57 11.56 10.53
C LEU A 240 -0.16 11.85 11.98
N PRO A 241 1.11 11.68 12.37
CA PRO A 241 1.55 11.79 13.77
C PRO A 241 1.47 13.20 14.37
N VAL A 242 0.93 14.21 13.67
CA VAL A 242 0.82 15.58 14.18
C VAL A 242 -0.36 16.28 13.46
N PRO A 243 -1.12 17.17 14.13
CA PRO A 243 -2.16 17.97 13.46
C PRO A 243 -1.51 18.96 12.47
N TYR A 244 -1.30 18.55 11.22
CA TYR A 244 -0.95 19.47 10.16
C TYR A 244 -2.22 20.02 9.51
N TYR A 245 -2.26 21.34 9.38
CA TYR A 245 -3.18 22.03 8.50
C TYR A 245 -2.79 21.66 7.06
N LEU A 246 -3.69 20.96 6.37
CA LEU A 246 -3.63 20.82 4.92
C LEU A 246 -3.93 22.21 4.34
N CYS A 247 -2.96 22.81 3.64
CA CYS A 247 -3.23 23.92 2.73
C CYS A 247 -4.02 23.42 1.51
#